data_AF-A0A8J2P6N4-F1
#
_entry.id   AF-A0A8J2P6N4-F1
#
_cell.length_a   1.000
_cell.length_b   1.000
_cell.length_c   1.000
_cell.angle_alpha   90.00
_cell.angle_beta   90.00
_cell.angle_gamma   90.00
#
_symmetry.space_group_name_H-M   'P 1'
#
loop_
_entity.id
_entity.type
_entity.pdbx_description
1 polymer ?
#
loop_
_entity_poly.entity_id
_entity_poly.type
_entity_poly.pdbx_seq_one_letter_code
_entity_poly.pdbx_strand_id
1 'polypeptide(L)'
;MRLYVVLVPFKILRGPSFCLLPCSLSFLTTSPVGLVEGAENMSKKCEELTMDGPKLDPTCELFLRGDNERITTSAMFTNWLLFACPAVTLSTTLGSNFIAGVPLRARMHVHAFSLAVGVALGIYSQKMKDRWTAEKDVLYYHYMTLHPEDFQPPERVLYRDYLTRWTPIR
;
A
#
# COMPACT_ATOMS: atom_id res chain seq x y z
N MET A 1 46.84 -4.16 3.10
CA MET A 1 45.99 -4.74 2.03
C MET A 1 44.98 -3.67 1.60
N ARG A 2 45.13 -3.13 0.39
CA ARG A 2 44.36 -1.98 -0.13
C ARG A 2 43.32 -2.54 -1.12
N LEU A 3 42.04 -2.49 -0.74
CA LEU A 3 40.91 -2.89 -1.59
C LEU A 3 40.63 -1.78 -2.60
N TYR A 4 40.90 -2.05 -3.88
CA TYR A 4 40.49 -1.18 -4.98
C TYR A 4 39.05 -1.50 -5.37
N VAL A 5 38.14 -0.56 -5.10
CA VAL A 5 36.77 -0.54 -5.64
C VAL A 5 36.86 -0.14 -7.11
N VAL A 6 36.66 -1.10 -8.01
CA VAL A 6 36.59 -0.84 -9.45
C VAL A 6 35.22 -0.28 -9.79
N LEU A 7 35.13 1.05 -9.90
CA LEU A 7 34.01 1.75 -10.51
C LEU A 7 34.03 1.49 -12.02
N VAL A 8 33.09 0.67 -12.51
CA VAL A 8 32.86 0.50 -13.95
C VAL A 8 32.02 1.68 -14.45
N PRO A 9 32.50 2.47 -15.42
CA PRO A 9 31.74 3.59 -15.96
C PRO A 9 30.59 3.11 -16.85
N PHE A 10 29.37 3.49 -16.46
CA PHE A 10 28.12 3.27 -17.18
C PHE A 10 28.11 4.10 -18.47
N LYS A 11 28.48 3.48 -19.59
CA LYS A 11 28.56 4.12 -20.90
C LYS A 11 27.17 4.17 -21.52
N ILE A 12 26.51 5.31 -21.39
CA ILE A 12 25.24 5.66 -22.05
C ILE A 12 25.49 5.76 -23.56
N LEU A 13 25.03 4.77 -24.32
CA LEU A 13 24.91 4.86 -25.77
C LEU A 13 23.52 5.41 -26.11
N ARG A 14 23.48 6.67 -26.57
CA ARG A 14 22.37 7.26 -27.31
C ARG A 14 22.21 6.53 -28.65
N GLY A 15 21.01 6.09 -28.96
CA GLY A 15 20.55 5.68 -30.28
C GLY A 15 19.04 5.93 -30.39
N PRO A 16 18.54 6.56 -31.48
CA PRO A 16 17.21 7.17 -31.50
C PRO A 16 16.13 6.26 -32.12
N SER A 17 14.88 6.64 -31.86
CA SER A 17 13.68 6.30 -32.64
C SER A 17 13.08 4.90 -32.44
N PHE A 18 12.18 4.76 -31.47
CA PHE A 18 10.96 3.97 -31.66
C PHE A 18 9.84 4.52 -30.75
N CYS A 19 9.16 5.56 -31.26
CA CYS A 19 7.86 5.99 -30.77
C CYS A 19 6.79 5.16 -31.47
N LEU A 20 6.25 4.12 -30.83
CA LEU A 20 4.90 3.62 -31.09
C LEU A 20 4.45 2.79 -29.88
N LEU A 21 3.73 3.45 -28.96
CA LEU A 21 2.56 2.94 -28.22
C LEU A 21 2.16 4.00 -27.17
N PRO A 22 1.14 4.84 -27.44
CA PRO A 22 0.42 5.54 -26.40
C PRO A 22 -0.72 4.65 -25.87
N CYS A 23 -1.16 4.95 -24.64
CA CYS A 23 -2.37 4.46 -23.97
C CYS A 23 -2.25 3.26 -23.00
N SER A 24 -2.72 3.55 -21.78
CA SER A 24 -3.28 2.66 -20.74
C SER A 24 -2.38 1.96 -19.73
N LEU A 25 -1.27 2.57 -19.31
CA LEU A 25 -0.54 2.16 -18.09
C LEU A 25 -0.33 3.31 -17.10
N SER A 26 -1.26 4.27 -17.06
CA SER A 26 -1.28 5.34 -16.05
C SER A 26 -1.80 4.89 -14.68
N PHE A 27 -2.14 3.61 -14.50
CA PHE A 27 -2.74 3.09 -13.27
C PHE A 27 -1.74 2.45 -12.28
N LEU A 28 -0.44 2.46 -12.59
CA LEU A 28 0.57 1.75 -11.77
C LEU A 28 1.74 2.63 -11.30
N THR A 29 1.62 3.96 -11.41
CA THR A 29 2.60 4.88 -10.86
C THR A 29 2.01 5.77 -9.77
N THR A 30 1.27 5.21 -8.82
CA THR A 30 1.46 5.71 -7.44
C THR A 30 2.85 5.27 -7.06
N SER A 31 3.82 6.18 -7.23
CA SER A 31 5.18 5.95 -6.78
C SER A 31 5.12 5.51 -5.31
N PRO A 32 5.93 4.53 -4.89
CA PRO A 32 6.03 4.17 -3.48
C PRO A 32 6.38 5.40 -2.62
N VAL A 33 7.04 6.40 -3.22
CA VAL A 33 7.35 7.70 -2.60
C VAL A 33 6.08 8.47 -2.19
N GLY A 34 5.02 8.50 -3.00
CA GLY A 34 3.80 9.24 -2.66
C GLY A 34 2.99 8.58 -1.52
N LEU A 35 3.05 7.25 -1.41
CA LEU A 35 2.48 6.54 -0.25
C LEU A 35 3.32 6.76 1.01
N VAL A 36 4.66 6.86 0.88
CA VAL A 36 5.59 7.13 1.98
C VAL A 36 5.42 8.55 2.51
N GLU A 37 5.38 9.56 1.64
CA GLU A 37 5.13 10.94 2.06
C GLU A 37 3.73 11.11 2.66
N GLY A 38 2.72 10.42 2.13
CA GLY A 38 1.40 10.38 2.72
C GLY A 38 1.43 9.83 4.15
N ALA A 39 2.05 8.66 4.33
CA ALA A 39 2.22 7.98 5.62
C ALA A 39 2.89 8.82 6.68
N GLU A 40 4.02 9.44 6.34
CA GLU A 40 4.74 10.28 7.28
C GLU A 40 3.95 11.53 7.68
N ASN A 41 3.19 12.11 6.75
CA ASN A 41 2.37 13.30 7.04
C ASN A 41 1.15 13.00 7.90
N MET A 42 0.45 11.86 7.74
CA MET A 42 -0.62 11.50 8.68
C MET A 42 -0.09 11.04 10.02
N SER A 43 1.03 10.32 10.06
CA SER A 43 1.63 9.87 11.33
C SER A 43 1.99 11.07 12.21
N LYS A 44 2.61 12.11 11.63
CA LYS A 44 2.86 13.39 12.32
C LYS A 44 1.58 14.10 12.77
N LYS A 45 0.52 14.05 11.96
CA LYS A 45 -0.77 14.65 12.31
C LYS A 45 -1.47 13.91 13.46
N CYS A 46 -1.35 12.59 13.51
CA CYS A 46 -1.81 11.79 14.65
C CYS A 46 -1.01 12.12 15.91
N GLU A 47 0.31 12.29 15.80
CA GLU A 47 1.18 12.68 16.93
C GLU A 47 0.84 14.09 17.45
N GLU A 48 0.59 15.04 16.56
CA GLU A 48 0.16 16.41 16.91
C GLU A 48 -1.21 16.40 17.63
N LEU A 49 -2.16 15.61 17.14
CA LEU A 49 -3.48 15.43 17.78
C LEU A 49 -3.39 14.77 19.16
N THR A 50 -2.38 13.92 19.41
CA THR A 50 -2.14 13.34 20.74
C THR A 50 -1.48 14.27 21.74
N MET A 51 -0.84 15.37 21.30
CA MET A 51 -0.07 16.27 22.17
C MET A 51 -0.86 17.48 22.67
N ASP A 52 -1.81 17.99 21.89
CA ASP A 52 -2.65 19.15 22.25
C ASP A 52 -4.14 18.80 22.48
N GLY A 53 -4.57 17.56 22.19
CA GLY A 53 -5.95 17.10 22.33
C GLY A 53 -6.30 16.54 23.72
N PRO A 54 -7.59 16.50 24.11
CA PRO A 54 -8.03 15.79 25.32
C PRO A 54 -7.52 14.35 25.28
N LYS A 55 -7.07 13.84 26.45
CA LYS A 55 -6.41 12.53 26.62
C LYS A 55 -7.03 11.46 25.70
N LEU A 56 -6.18 10.87 24.86
CA LEU A 56 -6.55 9.76 23.99
C LEU A 56 -7.17 8.64 24.84
N ASP A 57 -8.37 8.18 24.47
CA ASP A 57 -9.02 7.08 25.18
C ASP A 57 -8.15 5.83 25.10
N PRO A 58 -8.07 5.02 26.17
CA PRO A 58 -7.27 3.79 26.19
C PRO A 58 -7.70 2.79 25.10
N THR A 59 -8.93 2.92 24.59
CA THR A 59 -9.45 2.11 23.47
C THR A 59 -8.80 2.45 22.12
N CYS A 60 -8.34 3.69 21.93
CA CYS A 60 -7.63 4.10 20.71
C CYS A 60 -6.23 3.47 20.64
N GLU A 61 -5.57 3.29 21.79
CA GLU A 61 -4.24 2.70 21.86
C GLU A 61 -4.23 1.24 21.36
N LEU A 62 -5.34 0.51 21.49
CA LEU A 62 -5.47 -0.86 20.99
C LEU A 62 -5.26 -0.97 19.48
N PHE A 63 -5.71 0.02 18.72
CA PHE A 63 -5.55 0.03 17.26
C PHE A 63 -4.09 0.29 16.85
N LEU A 64 -3.38 1.16 17.57
CA LEU A 64 -1.95 1.44 17.32
C LEU A 64 -1.03 0.30 17.80
N ARG A 65 -1.37 -0.32 18.93
CA ARG A 65 -0.57 -1.37 19.58
C ARG A 65 -0.76 -2.73 18.92
N GLY A 66 -1.84 -2.91 18.15
CA GLY A 66 -2.01 -4.04 17.25
C GLY A 66 -2.24 -5.36 17.99
N ASP A 67 -3.42 -5.51 18.60
CA ASP A 67 -3.94 -6.83 18.95
C ASP A 67 -4.38 -7.55 17.67
N ASN A 68 -3.42 -8.20 17.01
CA ASN A 68 -3.57 -8.91 15.74
C ASN A 68 -4.48 -10.16 15.83
N GLU A 69 -4.91 -10.57 17.03
CA GLU A 69 -5.62 -11.85 17.23
C GLU A 69 -7.11 -11.79 16.87
N ARG A 70 -7.71 -10.59 16.73
CA ARG A 70 -9.15 -10.44 16.45
C ARG A 70 -9.51 -10.05 15.02
N ILE A 71 -8.54 -9.66 14.20
CA ILE A 71 -8.79 -9.26 12.82
C ILE A 71 -8.82 -10.51 11.95
N THR A 72 -10.02 -11.04 11.68
CA THR A 72 -10.26 -12.10 10.69
C THR A 72 -10.10 -11.58 9.26
N THR A 73 -8.92 -11.07 8.94
CA THR A 73 -8.56 -10.79 7.56
C THR A 73 -8.49 -12.10 6.80
N SER A 74 -9.07 -12.13 5.60
CA SER A 74 -8.93 -13.29 4.74
C SER A 74 -7.44 -13.52 4.48
N ALA A 75 -6.98 -14.77 4.61
CA ALA A 75 -5.59 -15.14 4.34
C ALA A 75 -5.13 -14.70 2.94
N MET A 76 -6.07 -14.60 2.00
CA MET A 76 -5.87 -14.04 0.68
C MET A 76 -5.47 -12.55 0.72
N PHE A 77 -6.18 -11.72 1.48
CA PHE A 77 -5.90 -10.27 1.57
C PHE A 77 -4.61 -9.97 2.33
N THR A 78 -4.31 -10.75 3.37
CA THR A 78 -3.09 -10.58 4.19
C THR A 78 -1.83 -10.97 3.43
N ASN A 79 -1.88 -12.04 2.64
CA ASN A 79 -0.70 -12.56 1.94
C ASN A 79 -0.56 -12.02 0.51
N TRP A 80 -1.56 -11.30 -0.02
CA TRP A 80 -1.54 -10.81 -1.40
C TRP A 80 -0.31 -9.95 -1.70
N LEU A 81 0.03 -8.97 -0.84
CA LEU A 81 1.19 -8.09 -1.07
C LEU A 81 2.52 -8.84 -0.99
N LEU A 82 2.60 -9.87 -0.15
CA LEU A 82 3.78 -10.72 -0.04
C LEU A 82 4.05 -11.50 -1.33
N PHE A 83 3.02 -11.88 -2.08
CA PHE A 83 3.18 -12.58 -3.37
C PHE A 83 3.23 -11.63 -4.57
N ALA A 84 2.48 -10.52 -4.54
CA ALA A 84 2.41 -9.58 -5.66
C ALA A 84 3.74 -8.86 -5.89
N CYS A 85 4.40 -8.34 -4.85
CA CYS A 85 5.66 -7.62 -4.97
C CYS A 85 6.78 -8.45 -5.62
N PRO A 86 7.09 -9.67 -5.17
CA PRO A 86 8.12 -10.50 -5.82
C PRO A 86 7.72 -10.97 -7.23
N ALA A 87 6.42 -11.16 -7.51
CA ALA A 87 5.97 -11.48 -8.87
C ALA A 87 6.25 -10.31 -9.84
N VAL A 88 6.06 -9.06 -9.39
CA VAL A 88 6.36 -7.86 -10.19
C VAL A 88 7.86 -7.69 -10.41
N THR A 89 8.70 -7.89 -9.40
CA THR A 89 10.16 -7.77 -9.58
C THR A 89 10.73 -8.89 -10.47
N LEU A 90 10.21 -10.12 -10.32
CA LEU A 90 10.62 -11.24 -11.16
C LEU A 90 10.18 -11.05 -12.62
N SER A 91 8.94 -10.61 -12.86
CA SER A 91 8.47 -10.30 -14.22
C SER A 91 9.26 -9.17 -14.87
N THR A 92 9.64 -8.15 -14.10
CA THR A 92 10.50 -7.05 -14.59
C THR A 92 11.86 -7.55 -15.05
N THR A 93 12.50 -8.42 -14.28
CA THR A 93 13.81 -8.98 -14.67
C THR A 93 13.72 -9.93 -15.85
N LEU A 94 12.67 -10.75 -15.94
CA LEU A 94 12.41 -11.61 -17.10
C LEU A 94 12.15 -10.76 -18.37
N GLY A 95 11.33 -9.71 -18.26
CA GLY A 95 11.07 -8.77 -19.34
C GLY A 95 12.33 -8.08 -19.83
N SER A 96 13.24 -7.70 -18.92
CA SER A 96 14.53 -7.10 -19.29
C SER A 96 15.42 -8.05 -20.12
N ASN A 97 15.40 -9.35 -19.82
CA ASN A 97 16.13 -10.36 -20.60
C ASN A 97 15.49 -10.59 -21.97
N PHE A 98 14.15 -10.58 -22.04
CA PHE A 98 13.41 -10.68 -23.30
C PHE A 98 13.73 -9.51 -24.23
N ILE A 99 13.72 -8.28 -23.71
CA ILE A 99 14.04 -7.06 -24.49
C ILE A 99 15.50 -7.08 -24.97
N ALA A 100 16.41 -7.61 -24.16
CA ALA A 100 17.83 -7.71 -24.52
C ALA A 100 18.15 -8.83 -25.53
N GLY A 101 17.17 -9.65 -25.93
CA GLY A 101 17.39 -10.80 -26.80
C GLY A 101 18.22 -11.92 -26.14
N VAL A 102 18.26 -11.95 -24.80
CA VAL A 102 19.00 -12.94 -24.02
C VAL A 102 18.02 -14.04 -23.58
N PRO A 103 18.42 -15.33 -23.54
CA PRO A 103 17.54 -16.40 -23.08
C PRO A 103 17.00 -16.13 -21.67
N LEU A 104 15.71 -16.43 -21.45
CA LEU A 104 14.99 -16.11 -20.20
C LEU A 104 15.63 -16.68 -18.93
N ARG A 105 16.35 -17.80 -19.04
CA ARG A 105 17.04 -18.45 -17.90
C ARG A 105 18.43 -17.88 -17.61
N ALA A 106 18.93 -16.95 -18.44
CA ALA A 106 20.21 -16.30 -18.18
C ALA A 106 20.14 -15.46 -16.89
N ARG A 107 21.28 -15.28 -16.23
CA ARG A 107 21.42 -14.40 -15.06
C ARG A 107 20.57 -14.83 -13.85
N MET A 108 20.64 -16.13 -13.50
CA MET A 108 19.93 -16.71 -12.36
C MET A 108 20.15 -15.96 -11.03
N HIS A 109 21.37 -15.43 -10.81
CA HIS A 109 21.69 -14.61 -9.64
C HIS A 109 20.90 -13.29 -9.60
N VAL A 110 20.61 -12.69 -10.75
CA VAL A 110 19.79 -11.46 -10.83
C VAL A 110 18.34 -11.76 -10.50
N HIS A 111 17.79 -12.87 -11.00
CA HIS A 111 16.44 -13.30 -10.65
C HIS A 111 16.31 -13.60 -9.15
N ALA A 112 17.26 -14.35 -8.59
CA ALA A 112 17.30 -14.64 -7.15
C ALA A 112 17.39 -13.36 -6.31
N PHE A 113 18.25 -12.41 -6.69
CA PHE A 113 18.36 -11.12 -6.02
C PHE A 113 17.07 -10.30 -6.13
N SER A 114 16.46 -10.24 -7.32
CA SER A 114 15.20 -9.51 -7.54
C SER A 114 14.03 -10.08 -6.75
N LEU A 115 14.00 -11.40 -6.55
CA LEU A 115 13.01 -12.07 -5.71
C LEU A 115 13.20 -11.67 -4.24
N ALA A 116 14.44 -11.72 -3.72
CA ALA A 116 14.76 -11.34 -2.35
C ALA A 116 14.38 -9.87 -2.06
N VAL A 117 14.71 -8.97 -2.99
CA VAL A 117 14.32 -7.55 -2.90
C VAL A 117 12.79 -7.39 -2.93
N GLY A 118 12.10 -8.12 -3.81
CA GLY A 118 10.64 -8.09 -3.90
C GLY A 118 9.93 -8.55 -2.62
N VAL A 119 10.45 -9.60 -1.97
CA VAL A 119 9.93 -10.08 -0.67
C VAL A 119 10.16 -9.05 0.43
N ALA A 120 11.36 -8.47 0.52
CA ALA A 120 11.66 -7.45 1.52
C ALA A 120 10.74 -6.22 1.38
N LEU A 121 10.52 -5.77 0.13
CA LEU A 121 9.58 -4.70 -0.17
C LEU A 121 8.13 -5.07 0.17
N GLY A 122 7.72 -6.31 -0.08
CA GLY A 122 6.38 -6.79 0.27
C GLY A 122 6.11 -6.73 1.78
N ILE A 123 7.05 -7.22 2.60
CA ILE A 123 6.94 -7.19 4.07
C ILE A 123 6.89 -5.74 4.59
N TYR A 124 7.77 -4.88 4.07
CA TYR A 124 7.79 -3.47 4.46
C TYR A 124 6.48 -2.76 4.10
N SER A 125 6.00 -2.95 2.87
CA SER A 125 4.76 -2.33 2.38
C SER A 125 3.54 -2.82 3.15
N GLN A 126 3.49 -4.10 3.51
CA GLN A 126 2.41 -4.65 4.33
C GLN A 126 2.35 -3.97 5.70
N LYS A 127 3.48 -3.90 6.42
CA LYS A 127 3.56 -3.24 7.74
C LYS A 127 3.15 -1.78 7.66
N MET A 128 3.58 -1.08 6.61
CA MET A 128 3.24 0.32 6.40
C MET A 128 1.75 0.52 6.12
N LYS A 129 1.15 -0.32 5.27
CA LYS A 129 -0.30 -0.30 4.98
C LYS A 129 -1.11 -0.55 6.26
N ASP A 130 -0.71 -1.52 7.06
CA ASP A 130 -1.42 -1.89 8.28
C ASP A 130 -1.37 -0.76 9.31
N ARG A 131 -0.20 -0.14 9.50
CA ARG A 131 -0.04 1.06 10.34
C ARG A 131 -0.89 2.23 9.86
N TRP A 132 -0.86 2.52 8.56
CA TRP A 132 -1.66 3.58 7.96
C TRP A 132 -3.17 3.38 8.19
N THR A 133 -3.64 2.14 8.07
CA THR A 133 -5.05 1.82 8.25
C THR A 133 -5.45 1.97 9.72
N ALA A 134 -4.61 1.47 10.63
CA ALA A 134 -4.80 1.64 12.07
C ALA A 134 -4.86 3.12 12.49
N GLU A 135 -3.93 3.95 12.00
CA GLU A 135 -3.90 5.38 12.30
C GLU A 135 -5.19 6.10 11.84
N LYS A 136 -5.74 5.74 10.67
CA LYS A 136 -7.02 6.30 10.19
C LYS A 136 -8.19 5.89 11.05
N ASP A 137 -8.27 4.63 11.42
CA ASP A 137 -9.36 4.11 12.24
C ASP A 137 -9.37 4.76 13.62
N VAL A 138 -8.19 4.99 14.20
CA VAL A 138 -8.02 5.77 15.44
C VAL A 138 -8.55 7.18 15.29
N LEU A 139 -8.18 7.87 14.21
CA LEU A 139 -8.60 9.25 13.97
C LEU A 139 -10.14 9.35 13.87
N TYR A 140 -10.77 8.44 13.14
CA TYR A 140 -12.23 8.43 13.01
C TYR A 140 -12.92 8.13 14.33
N TYR A 141 -12.43 7.13 15.07
CA TYR A 141 -13.01 6.79 16.37
C TYR A 141 -12.89 7.95 17.35
N HIS A 142 -11.72 8.58 17.40
CA HIS A 142 -11.49 9.74 18.24
C HIS A 142 -12.45 10.90 17.90
N TYR A 143 -12.67 11.16 16.61
CA TYR A 143 -13.63 12.17 16.17
C TYR A 143 -15.07 11.84 16.62
N MET A 144 -15.51 10.59 16.51
CA MET A 144 -16.84 10.17 16.97
C MET A 144 -17.04 10.36 18.47
N THR A 145 -16.01 10.13 19.28
CA THR A 145 -16.09 10.33 20.73
C THR A 145 -16.17 11.80 21.11
N LEU A 146 -15.47 12.67 20.38
CA LEU A 146 -15.47 14.11 20.63
C LEU A 146 -16.78 14.80 20.24
N HIS A 147 -17.43 14.32 19.17
CA HIS A 147 -18.58 14.98 18.56
C HIS A 147 -19.83 14.08 18.53
N PRO A 148 -20.36 13.63 19.68
CA PRO A 148 -21.56 12.81 19.69
C PRO A 148 -22.79 13.53 19.10
N GLU A 149 -22.82 14.87 19.10
CA GLU A 149 -23.90 15.69 18.55
C GLU A 149 -24.10 15.54 17.04
N ASP A 150 -23.01 15.30 16.31
CA ASP A 150 -23.02 15.15 14.85
C ASP A 150 -23.52 13.75 14.43
N PHE A 151 -23.36 12.76 15.31
CA PHE A 151 -23.67 11.35 15.04
C PHE A 151 -24.97 10.90 15.71
N GLN A 152 -26.06 11.62 15.46
CA GLN A 152 -27.39 11.21 15.95
C GLN A 152 -27.78 9.86 15.31
N PRO A 153 -28.12 8.83 16.11
CA PRO A 153 -28.51 7.55 15.56
C PRO A 153 -29.81 7.74 14.76
N PRO A 154 -29.86 7.37 13.47
CA PRO A 154 -31.08 7.48 12.70
C PRO A 154 -32.16 6.60 13.35
N GLU A 155 -33.38 7.11 13.42
CA GLU A 155 -34.50 6.34 13.94
C GLU A 155 -34.72 5.10 13.07
N ARG A 156 -34.75 3.92 13.70
CA ARG A 156 -34.95 2.66 12.99
C ARG A 156 -36.41 2.55 12.54
N VAL A 157 -36.69 2.96 11.32
CA VAL A 157 -38.00 2.75 10.69
C VAL A 157 -38.15 1.30 10.24
N LEU A 158 -39.29 0.68 10.54
CA LEU A 158 -39.61 -0.66 10.06
C LEU A 158 -39.94 -0.61 8.55
N TYR A 159 -39.63 -1.67 7.81
CA TYR A 159 -39.95 -1.75 6.37
C TYR A 159 -41.44 -1.56 6.05
N ARG A 160 -42.32 -1.88 7.01
CA ARG A 160 -43.77 -1.64 6.87
C ARG A 160 -44.12 -0.15 6.76
N ASP A 161 -43.33 0.69 7.41
CA ASP A 161 -43.55 2.14 7.51
C ASP A 161 -42.76 2.90 6.42
N TYR A 162 -41.77 2.24 5.78
CA TYR A 162 -40.89 2.80 4.75
C TYR A 162 -41.15 2.18 3.35
N LEU A 163 -42.37 2.36 2.84
CA LEU A 163 -42.71 1.89 1.49
C LEU A 163 -42.23 2.90 0.44
N THR A 164 -41.10 2.58 -0.21
CA THR A 164 -40.63 3.34 -1.36
C THR A 164 -41.50 3.06 -2.60
N ARG A 165 -41.58 4.03 -3.51
CA ARG A 165 -42.32 3.85 -4.76
C ARG A 165 -41.70 2.71 -5.57
N TRP A 166 -42.46 1.63 -5.76
CA TRP A 166 -42.04 0.53 -6.63
C TRP A 166 -42.08 0.98 -8.10
N THR A 167 -40.95 0.85 -8.80
CA THR A 167 -40.83 1.16 -10.23
C THR A 167 -40.50 -0.13 -10.99
N PRO A 168 -41.37 -0.62 -11.88
CA PRO A 168 -41.08 -1.82 -12.66
C PRO A 168 -40.00 -1.54 -13.71
N ILE A 169 -39.10 -2.50 -13.91
CA ILE A 169 -38.17 -2.53 -15.04
C ILE A 169 -38.94 -3.11 -16.23
N ARG A 170 -39.02 -2.37 -17.33
CA ARG A 170 -39.69 -2.77 -18.57
C ARG A 170 -38.66 -3.01 -19.66
#